data_AF-A0A937W5E9-F1
#
_entry.id   AF-A0A937W5E9-F1
#
_cell.length_a   1.000
_cell.length_b   1.000
_cell.length_c   1.000
_cell.angle_alpha   90.00
_cell.angle_beta   90.00
_cell.angle_gamma   90.00
#
_symmetry.space_group_name_H-M   'P 1'
#
loop_
_entity.id
_entity.type
_entity.pdbx_description
1 polymer ?
#
loop_
_entity_poly.entity_id
_entity_poly.type
_entity_poly.pdbx_seq_one_letter_code
_entity_poly.pdbx_strand_id
1 'polypeptide(L)'
;MSLVIPLALQAPYEQLAILSTTTAQRYVEVAGVLQPVLPAEAFERWTYYCLQLARAGWRAWESADAFLQVSPFLYQRMSLADVWAWAEQGLTLTQHAAEVATAFFGAARVLLQEASQAVFNAWVAGSHAYLALQPPLPSLAAEYLRLSPLMYGHYAESVATQWGHLGVALARAGAAYGQTFLLLSRTHLDRAPAIDHAPAWAFVQQCLLPAPAVALDYLARYADLTHYVGPAGMALIATIVQCLLTSMAAQATLLLRLLGSTLALIPALERQQVLTWCQEIAAVSPSGVLDFVRHLPDLQRRLPGPRLQPWVTTGVALARRNAEAGQAYFALESATAQDSMQALQKRVTFAS
;
A
#
# COMPACT_ATOMS: atom_id res chain seq x y z
N MET A 1 -34.35 -21.64 -25.05
CA MET A 1 -33.99 -23.07 -25.12
C MET A 1 -33.85 -23.58 -23.70
N SER A 2 -34.65 -24.56 -23.29
CA SER A 2 -34.48 -25.20 -21.97
C SER A 2 -33.18 -26.00 -21.99
N LEU A 3 -32.27 -25.71 -21.06
CA LEU A 3 -31.06 -26.50 -20.84
C LEU A 3 -31.49 -27.93 -20.48
N VAL A 4 -31.10 -28.91 -21.29
CA VAL A 4 -31.29 -30.34 -20.96
C VAL A 4 -30.17 -30.73 -20.01
N ILE A 5 -30.54 -30.99 -18.75
CA ILE A 5 -29.58 -31.29 -17.69
C ILE A 5 -29.44 -32.82 -17.58
N PRO A 6 -28.24 -33.39 -17.65
CA PRO A 6 -28.03 -34.82 -17.44
C PRO A 6 -28.57 -35.27 -16.07
N LEU A 7 -29.17 -36.46 -16.02
CA LEU A 7 -29.81 -36.99 -14.80
C LEU A 7 -28.87 -36.97 -13.58
N ALA A 8 -27.59 -37.32 -13.80
CA ALA A 8 -26.57 -37.33 -12.75
C ALA A 8 -26.24 -35.93 -12.18
N LEU A 9 -26.53 -34.86 -12.92
CA LEU A 9 -26.27 -33.48 -12.52
C LEU A 9 -27.52 -32.77 -11.98
N GLN A 10 -28.69 -33.38 -12.12
CA GLN A 10 -29.98 -32.75 -11.83
C GLN A 10 -30.13 -32.38 -10.35
N ALA A 11 -29.83 -33.30 -9.43
CA ALA A 11 -29.98 -33.03 -7.99
C ALA A 11 -29.04 -31.92 -7.49
N PRO A 12 -27.73 -31.88 -7.83
CA PRO A 12 -26.87 -30.74 -7.50
C PRO A 12 -27.33 -29.43 -8.17
N TYR A 13 -27.78 -29.48 -9.43
CA TYR A 13 -28.30 -28.31 -10.13
C TYR A 13 -29.49 -27.70 -9.40
N GLU A 14 -30.50 -28.50 -9.05
CA GLU A 14 -31.70 -28.03 -8.35
C GLU A 14 -31.33 -27.38 -7.01
N GLN A 15 -30.38 -27.98 -6.28
CA GLN A 15 -29.88 -27.43 -5.03
C GLN A 15 -29.19 -26.07 -5.20
N LEU A 16 -28.39 -25.90 -6.24
CA LEU A 16 -27.74 -24.62 -6.54
C LEU A 16 -28.75 -23.60 -7.08
N ALA A 17 -29.74 -24.03 -7.87
CA ALA A 17 -30.72 -23.16 -8.52
C ALA A 17 -31.65 -22.47 -7.52
N ILE A 18 -31.89 -23.10 -6.35
CA ILE A 18 -32.58 -22.48 -5.21
C ILE A 18 -31.83 -21.22 -4.72
N LEU A 19 -30.50 -21.22 -4.80
CA LEU A 19 -29.65 -20.12 -4.32
C LEU A 19 -29.35 -19.11 -5.43
N SER A 20 -29.00 -19.59 -6.62
CA SER A 20 -28.66 -18.82 -7.80
C SER A 20 -28.77 -19.68 -9.06
N THR A 21 -29.70 -19.34 -9.95
CA THR A 21 -29.87 -20.01 -11.24
C THR A 21 -28.62 -19.89 -12.11
N THR A 22 -27.94 -18.75 -12.08
CA THR A 22 -26.69 -18.52 -12.82
C THR A 22 -25.58 -19.46 -12.34
N THR A 23 -25.45 -19.65 -11.03
CA THR A 23 -24.45 -20.57 -10.44
C THR A 23 -24.78 -22.02 -10.79
N ALA A 24 -26.06 -22.40 -10.79
CA ALA A 24 -26.49 -23.73 -11.19
C ALA A 24 -26.22 -24.03 -12.67
N GLN A 25 -26.48 -23.07 -13.56
CA GLN A 25 -26.15 -23.18 -14.99
C GLN A 25 -24.65 -23.36 -15.19
N ARG A 26 -23.84 -22.55 -14.50
CA ARG A 26 -22.38 -22.65 -14.55
C ARG A 26 -21.87 -23.99 -14.03
N TYR A 27 -22.50 -24.55 -12.99
CA TYR A 27 -22.17 -25.89 -12.53
C TYR A 27 -22.32 -26.93 -13.64
N VAL A 28 -23.41 -26.90 -14.41
CA VAL A 28 -23.64 -27.84 -15.52
C VAL A 28 -22.62 -27.64 -16.64
N GLU A 29 -22.31 -26.39 -16.99
CA GLU A 29 -21.29 -26.06 -17.99
C GLU A 29 -19.91 -26.61 -17.60
N VAL A 30 -19.48 -26.34 -16.37
CA VAL A 30 -18.17 -26.80 -15.86
C VAL A 30 -18.15 -28.31 -15.66
N ALA A 31 -19.25 -28.90 -15.19
CA ALA A 31 -19.38 -30.36 -15.05
C ALA A 31 -19.19 -31.07 -16.39
N GLY A 32 -19.73 -30.52 -17.48
CA GLY A 32 -19.53 -31.07 -18.83
C GLY A 32 -18.07 -31.11 -19.27
N VAL A 33 -17.22 -30.24 -18.72
CA VAL A 33 -15.77 -30.20 -18.97
C VAL A 33 -15.02 -31.16 -18.04
N LEU A 34 -15.40 -31.22 -16.76
CA LEU A 34 -14.66 -31.96 -15.74
C LEU A 34 -15.01 -33.45 -15.65
N GLN A 35 -16.28 -33.81 -15.88
CA GLN A 35 -16.74 -35.19 -15.76
C GLN A 35 -16.00 -36.17 -16.68
N PRO A 36 -15.64 -35.82 -17.94
CA PRO A 36 -14.89 -36.73 -18.81
C PRO A 36 -13.42 -36.92 -18.41
N VAL A 37 -12.83 -36.00 -17.64
CA VAL A 37 -11.38 -35.97 -17.33
C VAL A 37 -11.07 -36.37 -15.89
N LEU A 38 -12.04 -36.27 -14.97
CA LEU A 38 -11.86 -36.64 -13.57
C LEU A 38 -12.34 -38.07 -13.29
N PRO A 39 -11.66 -38.80 -12.39
CA PRO A 39 -12.21 -40.01 -11.79
C PRO A 39 -13.55 -39.74 -11.11
N ALA A 40 -14.45 -40.74 -11.07
CA ALA A 40 -15.79 -40.59 -10.49
C ALA A 40 -15.77 -40.03 -9.05
N GLU A 41 -14.91 -40.58 -8.18
CA GLU A 41 -14.76 -40.12 -6.80
C GLU A 41 -14.29 -38.66 -6.70
N ALA A 42 -13.38 -38.24 -7.61
CA ALA A 42 -12.90 -36.87 -7.67
C ALA A 42 -14.01 -35.91 -8.15
N PHE A 43 -14.82 -36.33 -9.13
CA PHE A 43 -15.94 -35.55 -9.61
C PHE A 43 -17.05 -35.40 -8.55
N GLU A 44 -17.34 -36.46 -7.79
CA GLU A 44 -18.26 -36.42 -6.65
C GLU A 44 -17.74 -35.48 -5.56
N ARG A 45 -16.45 -35.54 -5.24
CA ARG A 45 -15.82 -34.64 -4.26
C ARG A 45 -15.83 -33.18 -4.73
N TRP A 46 -15.58 -32.92 -6.00
CA TRP A 46 -15.72 -31.58 -6.59
C TRP A 46 -17.16 -31.05 -6.45
N THR A 47 -18.15 -31.86 -6.79
CA THR A 47 -19.57 -31.54 -6.64
C THR A 47 -19.92 -31.23 -5.19
N TYR A 48 -19.39 -32.03 -4.25
CA TYR A 48 -19.53 -31.80 -2.82
C TYR A 48 -19.03 -30.41 -2.41
N TYR A 49 -17.81 -30.00 -2.80
CA TYR A 49 -17.30 -28.66 -2.45
C TYR A 49 -18.14 -27.53 -3.06
N CYS A 50 -18.62 -27.68 -4.31
CA CYS A 50 -19.50 -26.68 -4.92
C CYS A 50 -20.76 -26.45 -4.09
N LEU A 51 -21.39 -27.53 -3.61
CA LEU A 51 -22.58 -27.46 -2.76
C LEU A 51 -22.28 -26.93 -1.36
N GLN A 52 -21.16 -27.35 -0.74
CA GLN A 52 -20.78 -26.87 0.59
C GLN A 52 -20.48 -25.37 0.58
N LEU A 53 -19.70 -24.89 -0.39
CA LEU A 53 -19.41 -23.47 -0.55
C LEU A 53 -20.70 -22.67 -0.74
N ALA A 54 -21.61 -23.12 -1.60
CA ALA A 54 -22.85 -22.39 -1.87
C ALA A 54 -23.76 -22.25 -0.65
N ARG A 55 -23.69 -23.21 0.28
CA ARG A 55 -24.53 -23.31 1.47
C ARG A 55 -23.91 -22.72 2.73
N ALA A 56 -22.65 -22.32 2.68
CA ALA A 56 -21.89 -21.92 3.85
C ALA A 56 -22.36 -20.60 4.50
N GLY A 57 -23.25 -19.83 3.85
CA GLY A 57 -23.83 -18.63 4.44
C GLY A 57 -24.52 -17.70 3.45
N TRP A 58 -24.76 -16.46 3.91
CA TRP A 58 -25.37 -15.42 3.09
C TRP A 58 -24.47 -15.06 1.88
N ARG A 59 -25.04 -15.12 0.68
CA ARG A 59 -24.34 -14.94 -0.61
C ARG A 59 -23.14 -15.86 -0.86
N ALA A 60 -23.00 -16.96 -0.12
CA ALA A 60 -21.88 -17.90 -0.28
C ALA A 60 -21.89 -18.64 -1.65
N TRP A 61 -23.02 -18.62 -2.37
CA TRP A 61 -23.08 -19.07 -3.75
C TRP A 61 -22.12 -18.31 -4.69
N GLU A 62 -21.69 -17.09 -4.35
CA GLU A 62 -20.64 -16.38 -5.11
C GLU A 62 -19.26 -17.04 -4.97
N SER A 63 -18.97 -17.61 -3.81
CA SER A 63 -17.72 -18.34 -3.56
C SER A 63 -17.73 -19.67 -4.30
N ALA A 64 -18.88 -20.36 -4.31
CA ALA A 64 -19.08 -21.54 -5.14
C ALA A 64 -18.93 -21.22 -6.63
N ASP A 65 -19.51 -20.10 -7.06
CA ASP A 65 -19.39 -19.62 -8.43
C ASP A 65 -17.94 -19.33 -8.84
N ALA A 66 -17.16 -18.68 -7.98
CA ALA A 66 -15.74 -18.46 -8.21
C ALA A 66 -14.94 -19.78 -8.24
N PHE A 67 -15.26 -20.73 -7.35
CA PHE A 67 -14.65 -22.07 -7.37
C PHE A 67 -14.97 -22.82 -8.67
N LEU A 68 -16.22 -22.78 -9.14
CA LEU A 68 -16.64 -23.36 -10.42
C LEU A 68 -15.82 -22.78 -11.58
N GLN A 69 -15.66 -21.46 -11.65
CA GLN A 69 -14.92 -20.79 -12.71
C GLN A 69 -13.44 -21.20 -12.75
N VAL A 70 -12.79 -21.34 -11.60
CA VAL A 70 -11.36 -21.68 -11.53
C VAL A 70 -11.10 -23.19 -11.61
N SER A 71 -12.10 -24.03 -11.34
CA SER A 71 -11.94 -25.50 -11.24
C SER A 71 -11.25 -26.12 -12.46
N PRO A 72 -11.66 -25.90 -13.73
CA PRO A 72 -10.98 -26.48 -14.89
C PRO A 72 -9.49 -26.15 -14.95
N PHE A 73 -9.12 -24.93 -14.56
CA PHE A 73 -7.73 -24.48 -14.53
C PHE A 73 -6.94 -25.17 -13.41
N LEU A 74 -7.52 -25.32 -12.21
CA LEU A 74 -6.86 -25.97 -11.07
C LEU A 74 -6.48 -27.43 -11.39
N TYR A 75 -7.43 -28.21 -11.94
CA TYR A 75 -7.18 -29.62 -12.27
C TYR A 75 -6.19 -29.82 -13.43
N GLN A 76 -5.97 -28.81 -14.27
CA GLN A 76 -4.96 -28.84 -15.33
C GLN A 76 -3.55 -28.52 -14.82
N ARG A 77 -3.42 -27.88 -13.65
CA ARG A 77 -2.16 -27.30 -13.16
C ARG A 77 -1.63 -27.94 -11.88
N MET A 78 -2.50 -28.58 -11.11
CA MET A 78 -2.19 -29.06 -9.77
C MET A 78 -2.53 -30.53 -9.62
N SER A 79 -1.93 -31.19 -8.63
CA SER A 79 -2.36 -32.53 -8.25
C SER A 79 -3.77 -32.49 -7.63
N LEU A 80 -4.52 -33.59 -7.68
CA LEU A 80 -5.83 -33.67 -7.04
C LEU A 80 -5.77 -33.36 -5.54
N ALA A 81 -4.70 -33.80 -4.86
CA ALA A 81 -4.50 -33.52 -3.44
C ALA A 81 -4.41 -32.01 -3.16
N ASP A 82 -3.68 -31.27 -4.00
CA ASP A 82 -3.53 -29.82 -3.84
C ASP A 82 -4.83 -29.08 -4.17
N VAL A 83 -5.61 -29.55 -5.16
CA VAL A 83 -6.93 -28.99 -5.44
C VAL A 83 -7.88 -29.16 -4.25
N TRP A 84 -7.81 -30.29 -3.54
CA TRP A 84 -8.60 -30.50 -2.33
C TRP A 84 -8.16 -29.61 -1.18
N ALA A 85 -6.86 -29.44 -0.97
CA ALA A 85 -6.35 -28.48 0.00
C ALA A 85 -6.84 -27.05 -0.32
N TRP A 86 -6.89 -26.68 -1.60
CA TRP A 86 -7.45 -25.41 -2.07
C TRP A 86 -8.95 -25.26 -1.79
N ALA A 87 -9.73 -26.29 -2.09
CA ALA A 87 -11.18 -26.27 -1.86
C ALA A 87 -11.50 -26.20 -0.36
N GLU A 88 -10.76 -26.92 0.48
CA GLU A 88 -10.86 -26.85 1.94
C GLU A 88 -10.49 -25.46 2.46
N GLN A 89 -9.40 -24.88 1.96
CA GLN A 89 -8.99 -23.54 2.34
C GLN A 89 -10.07 -22.50 2.00
N GLY A 90 -10.66 -22.58 0.80
CA GLY A 90 -11.76 -21.70 0.41
C GLY A 90 -13.02 -21.91 1.25
N LEU A 91 -13.32 -23.15 1.65
CA LEU A 91 -14.44 -23.44 2.54
C LEU A 91 -14.24 -22.82 3.92
N THR A 92 -13.04 -22.94 4.50
CA THR A 92 -12.68 -22.28 5.77
C THR A 92 -12.82 -20.76 5.68
N LEU A 93 -12.38 -20.14 4.58
CA LEU A 93 -12.53 -18.69 4.38
C LEU A 93 -14.00 -18.28 4.27
N THR A 94 -14.83 -19.10 3.60
CA THR A 94 -16.27 -18.84 3.46
C THR A 94 -16.98 -18.81 4.82
N GLN A 95 -16.54 -19.63 5.78
CA GLN A 95 -17.08 -19.64 7.15
C GLN A 95 -16.84 -18.30 7.89
N HIS A 96 -15.79 -17.56 7.54
CA HIS A 96 -15.58 -16.20 8.04
C HIS A 96 -16.43 -15.19 7.26
N ALA A 97 -16.29 -15.18 5.94
CA ALA A 97 -17.10 -14.36 5.05
C ALA A 97 -17.00 -14.85 3.59
N ALA A 98 -18.15 -14.96 2.91
CA ALA A 98 -18.22 -15.36 1.51
C ALA A 98 -17.33 -14.51 0.59
N GLU A 99 -17.26 -13.20 0.81
CA GLU A 99 -16.44 -12.30 0.00
C GLU A 99 -14.95 -12.65 0.01
N VAL A 100 -14.44 -13.23 1.10
CA VAL A 100 -13.03 -13.61 1.26
C VAL A 100 -12.72 -14.84 0.40
N ALA A 101 -13.59 -15.86 0.44
CA ALA A 101 -13.44 -17.04 -0.39
C ALA A 101 -13.60 -16.73 -1.89
N THR A 102 -14.54 -15.85 -2.23
CA THR A 102 -14.70 -15.37 -3.61
C THR A 102 -13.43 -14.67 -4.10
N ALA A 103 -12.82 -13.81 -3.28
CA ALA A 103 -11.54 -13.16 -3.61
C ALA A 103 -10.39 -14.17 -3.75
N PHE A 104 -10.32 -15.17 -2.85
CA PHE A 104 -9.33 -16.24 -2.90
C PHE A 104 -9.39 -17.04 -4.21
N PHE A 105 -10.57 -17.54 -4.58
CA PHE A 105 -10.73 -18.29 -5.83
C PHE A 105 -10.52 -17.42 -7.07
N GLY A 106 -10.95 -16.14 -7.03
CA GLY A 106 -10.74 -15.20 -8.14
C GLY A 106 -9.27 -14.88 -8.38
N ALA A 107 -8.47 -14.77 -7.32
CA ALA A 107 -7.03 -14.50 -7.38
C ALA A 107 -6.19 -15.73 -7.78
N ALA A 108 -6.74 -16.93 -7.62
CA ALA A 108 -6.05 -18.21 -7.80
C ALA A 108 -5.34 -18.32 -9.15
N ARG A 109 -6.03 -17.95 -10.23
CA ARG A 109 -5.52 -18.14 -11.59
C ARG A 109 -4.26 -17.34 -11.86
N VAL A 110 -4.19 -16.11 -11.35
CA VAL A 110 -3.03 -15.22 -11.56
C VAL A 110 -1.85 -15.74 -10.76
N LEU A 111 -2.05 -16.03 -9.47
CA LEU A 111 -0.96 -16.50 -8.61
C LEU A 111 -0.41 -17.87 -9.03
N LEU A 112 -1.26 -18.83 -9.37
CA LEU A 112 -0.80 -20.17 -9.76
C LEU A 112 -0.10 -20.20 -11.13
N GLN A 113 -0.22 -19.14 -11.95
CA GLN A 113 0.54 -19.04 -13.20
C GLN A 113 1.97 -18.54 -12.98
N GLU A 114 2.18 -17.71 -11.96
CA GLU A 114 3.40 -16.90 -11.82
C GLU A 114 4.18 -17.21 -10.54
N ALA A 115 3.57 -17.89 -9.57
CA ALA A 115 4.11 -18.00 -8.20
C ALA A 115 4.57 -19.42 -7.81
N SER A 116 5.53 -19.46 -6.89
CA SER A 116 6.01 -20.69 -6.25
C SER A 116 5.05 -21.17 -5.15
N GLN A 117 5.21 -22.42 -4.69
CA GLN A 117 4.45 -22.94 -3.55
C GLN A 117 4.71 -22.15 -2.25
N ALA A 118 5.89 -21.55 -2.08
CA ALA A 118 6.23 -20.72 -0.93
C ALA A 118 5.40 -19.42 -0.91
N VAL A 119 5.26 -18.77 -2.06
CA VAL A 119 4.41 -17.58 -2.25
C VAL A 119 2.96 -17.89 -1.88
N PHE A 120 2.45 -19.07 -2.24
CA PHE A 120 1.07 -19.47 -1.91
C PHE A 120 0.84 -19.50 -0.39
N ASN A 121 1.72 -20.15 0.36
CA ASN A 121 1.59 -20.24 1.82
C ASN A 121 1.64 -18.85 2.47
N ALA A 122 2.56 -17.99 2.04
CA ALA A 122 2.67 -16.63 2.53
C ALA A 122 1.43 -15.79 2.19
N TRP A 123 0.90 -15.94 0.98
CA TRP A 123 -0.31 -15.29 0.51
C TRP A 123 -1.55 -15.66 1.32
N VAL A 124 -1.80 -16.97 1.51
CA VAL A 124 -2.92 -17.45 2.32
C VAL A 124 -2.79 -16.97 3.77
N ALA A 125 -1.59 -17.07 4.34
CA ALA A 125 -1.31 -16.58 5.69
C ALA A 125 -1.60 -15.07 5.86
N GLY A 126 -1.30 -14.26 4.84
CA GLY A 126 -1.63 -12.83 4.83
C GLY A 126 -3.13 -12.55 4.99
N SER A 127 -3.98 -13.31 4.29
CA SER A 127 -5.43 -13.19 4.41
C SER A 127 -5.93 -13.60 5.81
N HIS A 128 -5.42 -14.71 6.36
CA HIS A 128 -5.75 -15.17 7.71
C HIS A 128 -5.32 -14.18 8.78
N ALA A 129 -4.21 -13.48 8.56
CA ALA A 129 -3.72 -12.47 9.50
C ALA A 129 -4.70 -11.30 9.68
N TYR A 130 -5.46 -10.92 8.64
CA TYR A 130 -6.57 -9.96 8.78
C TYR A 130 -7.78 -10.53 9.52
N LEU A 131 -8.09 -11.81 9.30
CA LEU A 131 -9.19 -12.51 9.98
C LEU A 131 -8.89 -12.81 11.45
N ALA A 132 -7.61 -12.91 11.83
CA ALA A 132 -7.17 -13.12 13.19
C ALA A 132 -7.14 -11.85 14.06
N LEU A 133 -7.30 -10.66 13.46
CA LEU A 133 -7.43 -9.40 14.19
C LEU A 133 -8.68 -9.39 15.08
N GLN A 134 -8.71 -8.49 16.06
CA GLN A 134 -9.83 -8.33 16.98
C GLN A 134 -10.34 -6.88 16.94
N PRO A 135 -11.53 -6.63 16.35
CA PRO A 135 -12.39 -7.57 15.63
C PRO A 135 -11.78 -8.03 14.28
N PRO A 136 -12.20 -9.20 13.74
CA PRO A 136 -11.81 -9.65 12.40
C PRO A 136 -12.18 -8.66 11.31
N LEU A 137 -11.35 -8.54 10.26
CA LEU A 137 -11.55 -7.60 9.16
C LEU A 137 -11.69 -8.32 7.80
N PRO A 138 -12.81 -9.02 7.53
CA PRO A 138 -12.99 -9.82 6.32
C PRO A 138 -12.91 -8.99 5.03
N SER A 139 -13.45 -7.76 5.03
CA SER A 139 -13.40 -6.92 3.82
C SER A 139 -11.97 -6.49 3.46
N LEU A 140 -11.09 -6.30 4.45
CA LEU A 140 -9.67 -6.05 4.21
C LEU A 140 -8.93 -7.33 3.79
N ALA A 141 -9.29 -8.49 4.36
CA ALA A 141 -8.75 -9.78 3.91
C ALA A 141 -9.08 -10.04 2.43
N ALA A 142 -10.33 -9.77 2.03
CA ALA A 142 -10.77 -9.90 0.64
C ALA A 142 -10.06 -8.90 -0.28
N GLU A 143 -9.84 -7.65 0.16
CA GLU A 143 -9.11 -6.66 -0.64
C GLU A 143 -7.63 -7.00 -0.78
N TYR A 144 -7.00 -7.51 0.28
CA TYR A 144 -5.64 -8.07 0.21
C TYR A 144 -5.58 -9.19 -0.82
N LEU A 145 -6.50 -10.16 -0.81
CA LEU A 145 -6.53 -11.27 -1.76
C LEU A 145 -6.71 -10.79 -3.21
N ARG A 146 -7.49 -9.73 -3.45
CA ARG A 146 -7.66 -9.13 -4.78
C ARG A 146 -6.41 -8.41 -5.29
N LEU A 147 -5.68 -7.73 -4.41
CA LEU A 147 -4.54 -6.89 -4.78
C LEU A 147 -3.21 -7.64 -4.79
N SER A 148 -3.04 -8.62 -3.91
CA SER A 148 -1.80 -9.37 -3.73
C SER A 148 -1.25 -10.05 -5.00
N PRO A 149 -2.04 -10.60 -5.95
CA PRO A 149 -1.47 -11.14 -7.18
C PRO A 149 -0.65 -10.12 -7.97
N LEU A 150 -1.11 -8.86 -8.02
CA LEU A 150 -0.37 -7.76 -8.66
C LEU A 150 0.92 -7.44 -7.91
N MET A 151 0.91 -7.53 -6.57
CA MET A 151 2.11 -7.31 -5.76
C MET A 151 3.15 -8.40 -5.97
N TYR A 152 2.74 -9.67 -5.97
CA TYR A 152 3.65 -10.80 -6.20
C TYR A 152 4.14 -10.88 -7.65
N GLY A 153 3.38 -10.38 -8.62
CA GLY A 153 3.83 -10.26 -10.02
C GLY A 153 4.80 -9.11 -10.25
N HIS A 154 4.76 -8.06 -9.42
CA HIS A 154 5.62 -6.87 -9.57
C HIS A 154 6.87 -6.87 -8.68
N TYR A 155 6.77 -7.44 -7.48
CA TYR A 155 7.83 -7.42 -6.48
C TYR A 155 8.32 -8.82 -6.13
N ALA A 156 9.57 -8.91 -5.67
CA ALA A 156 10.10 -10.16 -5.09
C ALA A 156 9.23 -10.65 -3.92
N GLU A 157 9.18 -11.97 -3.73
CA GLU A 157 8.35 -12.63 -2.69
C GLU A 157 8.53 -12.01 -1.30
N SER A 158 9.76 -11.72 -0.89
CA SER A 158 10.06 -11.13 0.42
C SER A 158 9.43 -9.75 0.59
N VAL A 159 9.46 -8.94 -0.46
CA VAL A 159 8.93 -7.57 -0.49
C VAL A 159 7.39 -7.59 -0.52
N ALA A 160 6.79 -8.44 -1.35
CA ALA A 160 5.34 -8.60 -1.39
C ALA A 160 4.77 -9.18 -0.08
N THR A 161 5.50 -10.10 0.56
CA THR A 161 5.14 -10.62 1.89
C THR A 161 5.21 -9.54 2.96
N GLN A 162 6.28 -8.72 2.95
CA GLN A 162 6.41 -7.58 3.85
C GLN A 162 5.27 -6.57 3.65
N TRP A 163 4.89 -6.28 2.41
CA TRP A 163 3.73 -5.44 2.09
C TRP A 163 2.44 -5.98 2.73
N GLY A 164 2.18 -7.29 2.64
CA GLY A 164 1.04 -7.93 3.28
C GLY A 164 1.05 -7.76 4.81
N HIS A 165 2.21 -7.98 5.45
CA HIS A 165 2.38 -7.77 6.89
C HIS A 165 2.14 -6.32 7.31
N LEU A 166 2.58 -5.34 6.50
CA LEU A 166 2.34 -3.93 6.77
C LEU A 166 0.85 -3.58 6.72
N GLY A 167 0.12 -4.12 5.75
CA GLY A 167 -1.32 -3.93 5.66
C GLY A 167 -2.05 -4.43 6.92
N VAL A 168 -1.67 -5.60 7.45
CA VAL A 168 -2.22 -6.15 8.69
C VAL A 168 -1.83 -5.29 9.90
N ALA A 169 -0.58 -4.83 9.96
CA ALA A 169 -0.09 -4.03 11.07
C ALA A 169 -0.77 -2.64 11.11
N LEU A 170 -1.01 -2.02 9.95
CA LEU A 170 -1.82 -0.79 9.82
C LEU A 170 -3.27 -1.04 10.22
N ALA A 171 -3.88 -2.13 9.76
CA ALA A 171 -5.24 -2.49 10.14
C ALA A 171 -5.40 -2.73 11.65
N ARG A 172 -4.38 -3.30 12.31
CA ARG A 172 -4.32 -3.45 13.77
C ARG A 172 -4.25 -2.10 14.49
N ALA A 173 -3.51 -1.13 13.95
CA ALA A 173 -3.50 0.23 14.47
C ALA A 173 -4.83 0.97 14.23
N GLY A 174 -5.57 0.56 13.19
CA GLY A 174 -6.94 0.99 12.91
C GLY A 174 -7.39 0.53 11.53
N ALA A 175 -8.62 0.02 11.42
CA ALA A 175 -9.14 -0.53 10.16
C ALA A 175 -9.08 0.47 9.00
N ALA A 176 -9.33 1.76 9.26
CA ALA A 176 -9.22 2.83 8.27
C ALA A 176 -7.78 3.01 7.73
N TYR A 177 -6.76 2.77 8.55
CA TYR A 177 -5.37 2.83 8.10
C TYR A 177 -5.03 1.66 7.18
N GLY A 178 -5.48 0.44 7.51
CA GLY A 178 -5.35 -0.72 6.64
C GLY A 178 -6.07 -0.53 5.30
N GLN A 179 -7.29 0.02 5.32
CA GLN A 179 -8.04 0.34 4.10
C GLN A 179 -7.29 1.36 3.22
N THR A 180 -6.82 2.46 3.83
CA THR A 180 -6.09 3.50 3.12
C THR A 180 -4.80 2.95 2.50
N PHE A 181 -4.08 2.09 3.23
CA PHE A 181 -2.86 1.45 2.74
C PHE A 181 -3.10 0.61 1.48
N LEU A 182 -4.13 -0.25 1.49
CA LEU A 182 -4.44 -1.09 0.32
C LEU A 182 -4.88 -0.23 -0.87
N LEU A 183 -5.68 0.82 -0.63
CA LEU A 183 -6.08 1.77 -1.67
C LEU A 183 -4.89 2.51 -2.30
N LEU A 184 -3.97 3.02 -1.47
CA LEU A 184 -2.75 3.68 -1.94
C LEU A 184 -1.86 2.72 -2.73
N SER A 185 -1.70 1.49 -2.22
CA SER A 185 -0.89 0.46 -2.87
C SER A 185 -1.42 0.14 -4.28
N ARG A 186 -2.75 0.05 -4.44
CA ARG A 186 -3.39 -0.10 -5.77
C ARG A 186 -3.15 1.12 -6.65
N THR A 187 -3.40 2.32 -6.11
CA THR A 187 -3.25 3.59 -6.86
C THR A 187 -1.83 3.77 -7.39
N HIS A 188 -0.83 3.34 -6.61
CA HIS A 188 0.58 3.40 -7.00
C HIS A 188 0.91 2.47 -8.15
N LEU A 189 0.44 1.22 -8.11
CA LEU A 189 0.60 0.29 -9.22
C LEU A 189 -0.08 0.79 -10.50
N ASP A 190 -1.27 1.38 -10.37
CA ASP A 190 -2.02 1.88 -11.53
C ASP A 190 -1.40 3.14 -12.16
N ARG A 191 -0.92 4.08 -11.33
CA ARG A 191 -0.46 5.41 -11.80
C ARG A 191 1.04 5.53 -11.99
N ALA A 192 1.83 4.80 -11.22
CA ALA A 192 3.28 4.90 -11.21
C ALA A 192 3.95 3.51 -11.13
N PRO A 193 3.65 2.60 -12.08
CA PRO A 193 4.20 1.23 -12.08
C PRO A 193 5.72 1.19 -12.27
N ALA A 194 6.34 2.24 -12.80
CA ALA A 194 7.80 2.29 -12.99
C ALA A 194 8.56 2.70 -11.71
N ILE A 195 7.87 3.17 -10.67
CA ILE A 195 8.50 3.59 -9.41
C ILE A 195 8.53 2.39 -8.46
N ASP A 196 9.71 2.10 -7.91
CA ASP A 196 9.85 1.12 -6.83
C ASP A 196 9.33 1.71 -5.50
N HIS A 197 8.25 1.13 -4.98
CA HIS A 197 7.61 1.55 -3.73
C HIS A 197 8.13 0.81 -2.49
N ALA A 198 9.02 -0.18 -2.65
CA ALA A 198 9.58 -0.93 -1.52
C ALA A 198 10.28 -0.03 -0.48
N PRO A 199 11.05 1.01 -0.86
CA PRO A 199 11.62 1.94 0.12
C PRO A 199 10.55 2.70 0.92
N ALA A 200 9.41 3.02 0.31
CA ALA A 200 8.30 3.66 1.00
C ALA A 200 7.69 2.73 2.06
N TRP A 201 7.54 1.44 1.74
CA TRP A 201 7.03 0.45 2.67
C TRP A 201 7.99 0.20 3.84
N ALA A 202 9.29 0.16 3.58
CA ALA A 202 10.29 0.10 4.64
C ALA A 202 10.20 1.30 5.61
N PHE A 203 9.98 2.50 5.07
CA PHE A 203 9.77 3.70 5.89
C PHE A 203 8.46 3.64 6.69
N VAL A 204 7.35 3.20 6.06
CA VAL A 204 6.06 2.98 6.72
C VAL A 204 6.21 2.03 7.91
N GLN A 205 6.97 0.94 7.75
CA GLN A 205 7.25 -0.01 8.83
C GLN A 205 7.90 0.66 10.04
N GLN A 206 8.87 1.55 9.81
CA GLN A 206 9.59 2.25 10.87
C GLN A 206 8.70 3.26 11.61
N CYS A 207 7.76 3.88 10.90
CA CYS A 207 6.90 4.95 11.42
C CYS A 207 5.56 4.47 11.97
N LEU A 208 5.23 3.19 11.79
CA LEU A 208 3.88 2.68 12.03
C LEU A 208 3.42 2.83 13.48
N LEU A 209 4.23 2.38 14.44
CA LEU A 209 3.91 2.44 15.86
C LEU A 209 3.77 3.87 16.40
N PRO A 210 4.71 4.81 16.10
CA PRO A 210 4.60 6.16 16.63
C PRO A 210 3.54 7.02 15.93
N ALA A 211 3.33 6.85 14.62
CA ALA A 211 2.51 7.78 13.84
C ALA A 211 1.96 7.16 12.53
N PRO A 212 0.91 6.31 12.59
CA PRO A 212 0.37 5.64 11.39
C PRO A 212 -0.17 6.63 10.35
N ALA A 213 -0.72 7.77 10.80
CA ALA A 213 -1.20 8.82 9.90
C ALA A 213 -0.06 9.46 9.08
N VAL A 214 1.10 9.70 9.71
CA VAL A 214 2.28 10.25 9.01
C VAL A 214 2.84 9.25 8.02
N ALA A 215 2.88 7.96 8.39
CA ALA A 215 3.33 6.89 7.50
C ALA A 215 2.48 6.82 6.22
N LEU A 216 1.16 6.92 6.35
CA LEU A 216 0.25 6.95 5.19
C LEU A 216 0.34 8.26 4.40
N ASP A 217 0.50 9.40 5.07
CA ASP A 217 0.72 10.69 4.41
C ASP A 217 2.02 10.70 3.58
N TYR A 218 3.07 10.04 4.07
CA TYR A 218 4.31 9.83 3.34
C TYR A 218 4.08 8.93 2.12
N LEU A 219 3.46 7.77 2.33
CA LEU A 219 3.17 6.82 1.26
C LEU A 219 2.34 7.48 0.15
N ALA A 220 1.27 8.20 0.50
CA ALA A 220 0.37 8.87 -0.45
C ALA A 220 1.06 9.88 -1.38
N ARG A 221 2.24 10.39 -0.99
CA ARG A 221 3.02 11.39 -1.74
C ARG A 221 4.29 10.82 -2.34
N TYR A 222 4.60 9.55 -2.07
CA TYR A 222 5.89 8.96 -2.41
C TYR A 222 6.15 8.99 -3.93
N ALA A 223 5.17 8.61 -4.75
CA ALA A 223 5.32 8.59 -6.20
C ALA A 223 5.62 9.99 -6.77
N ASP A 224 4.82 10.99 -6.37
CA ASP A 224 4.97 12.37 -6.83
C ASP A 224 6.31 12.96 -6.37
N LEU A 225 6.65 12.80 -5.09
CA LEU A 225 7.93 13.30 -4.55
C LEU A 225 9.13 12.61 -5.21
N THR A 226 9.06 11.30 -5.44
CA THR A 226 10.11 10.56 -6.14
C THR A 226 10.32 11.09 -7.55
N HIS A 227 9.24 11.45 -8.26
CA HIS A 227 9.35 12.11 -9.56
C HIS A 227 10.05 13.48 -9.47
N TYR A 228 9.78 14.27 -8.42
CA TYR A 228 10.37 15.60 -8.27
C TYR A 228 11.84 15.61 -7.82
N VAL A 229 12.24 14.68 -6.95
CA VAL A 229 13.53 14.74 -6.25
C VAL A 229 14.38 13.48 -6.37
N GLY A 230 13.86 12.42 -6.99
CA GLY A 230 14.54 11.14 -7.15
C GLY A 230 14.84 10.43 -5.82
N PRO A 231 15.51 9.26 -5.88
CA PRO A 231 15.78 8.43 -4.70
C PRO A 231 16.62 9.12 -3.62
N ALA A 232 17.64 9.88 -4.03
CA ALA A 232 18.50 10.62 -3.09
C ALA A 232 17.72 11.69 -2.33
N GLY A 233 16.83 12.42 -3.02
CA GLY A 233 15.94 13.38 -2.37
C GLY A 233 14.94 12.70 -1.43
N MET A 234 14.39 11.55 -1.82
CA MET A 234 13.49 10.78 -0.95
C MET A 234 14.18 10.31 0.35
N ALA A 235 15.45 9.91 0.29
CA ALA A 235 16.23 9.57 1.49
C ALA A 235 16.39 10.77 2.46
N LEU A 236 16.60 11.98 1.91
CA LEU A 236 16.63 13.22 2.71
C LEU A 236 15.26 13.48 3.35
N ILE A 237 14.17 13.38 2.58
CA ILE A 237 12.80 13.57 3.09
C ILE A 237 12.50 12.57 4.22
N ALA A 238 12.82 11.29 4.04
CA ALA A 238 12.65 10.28 5.08
C ALA A 238 13.40 10.65 6.37
N THR A 239 14.64 11.14 6.25
CA THR A 239 15.44 11.59 7.41
C THR A 239 14.80 12.79 8.11
N ILE A 240 14.35 13.79 7.35
CA ILE A 240 13.68 14.99 7.90
C ILE A 240 12.41 14.60 8.65
N VAL A 241 11.57 13.75 8.05
CA VAL A 241 10.34 13.27 8.67
C VAL A 241 10.65 12.48 9.95
N GLN A 242 11.69 11.63 9.93
CA GLN A 242 12.11 10.88 11.12
C GLN A 242 12.53 11.80 12.27
N CYS A 243 13.27 12.88 11.99
CA CYS A 243 13.60 13.90 13.00
C CYS A 243 12.34 14.59 13.57
N LEU A 244 11.31 14.81 12.76
CA LEU A 244 10.07 15.40 13.25
C LEU A 244 9.24 14.41 14.05
N LEU A 245 9.26 13.12 13.71
CA LEU A 245 8.51 12.10 14.46
C LEU A 245 8.99 11.95 15.90
N THR A 246 10.28 12.17 16.18
CA THR A 246 10.83 12.08 17.54
C THR A 246 10.37 13.20 18.47
N SER A 247 9.89 14.33 17.93
CA SER A 247 9.62 15.52 18.73
C SER A 247 8.23 16.14 18.50
N MET A 248 7.69 16.06 17.27
CA MET A 248 6.53 16.82 16.81
C MET A 248 5.77 16.12 15.67
N ALA A 249 5.18 14.93 15.92
CA ALA A 249 4.54 14.11 14.87
C ALA A 249 3.50 14.84 14.01
N ALA A 250 2.69 15.74 14.59
CA ALA A 250 1.71 16.53 13.84
C ALA A 250 2.34 17.46 12.79
N GLN A 251 3.56 17.96 13.04
CA GLN A 251 4.28 18.81 12.10
C GLN A 251 4.86 18.02 10.93
N ALA A 252 5.15 16.73 11.11
CA ALA A 252 5.62 15.87 10.02
C ALA A 252 4.58 15.77 8.89
N THR A 253 3.30 15.59 9.23
CA THR A 253 2.18 15.61 8.27
C THR A 253 2.09 16.95 7.53
N LEU A 254 2.22 18.08 8.25
CA LEU A 254 2.18 19.40 7.63
C LEU A 254 3.36 19.62 6.68
N LEU A 255 4.57 19.23 7.10
CA LEU A 255 5.76 19.31 6.27
C LEU A 255 5.56 18.52 4.96
N LEU A 256 5.12 17.27 5.03
CA LEU A 256 4.91 16.42 3.85
C LEU A 256 3.91 17.05 2.86
N ARG A 257 2.86 17.70 3.37
CA ARG A 257 1.90 18.43 2.53
C ARG A 257 2.50 19.65 1.85
N LEU A 258 3.36 20.38 2.54
CA LEU A 258 3.99 21.60 2.01
C LEU A 258 5.14 21.29 1.06
N LEU A 259 5.91 20.22 1.29
CA LEU A 259 7.11 19.92 0.50
C LEU A 259 6.81 19.81 -0.99
N GLY A 260 5.74 19.13 -1.38
CA GLY A 260 5.39 18.96 -2.81
C GLY A 260 5.14 20.29 -3.52
N SER A 261 4.31 21.16 -2.93
CA SER A 261 4.00 22.46 -3.52
C SER A 261 5.18 23.43 -3.46
N THR A 262 5.97 23.41 -2.38
CA THR A 262 7.17 24.25 -2.26
C THR A 262 8.23 23.84 -3.27
N LEU A 263 8.54 22.53 -3.40
CA LEU A 263 9.57 22.03 -4.31
C LEU A 263 9.20 22.24 -5.79
N ALA A 264 7.92 22.29 -6.12
CA ALA A 264 7.45 22.63 -7.47
C ALA A 264 7.86 24.05 -7.89
N LEU A 265 8.04 24.97 -6.93
CA LEU A 265 8.50 26.34 -7.18
C LEU A 265 10.03 26.47 -7.24
N ILE A 266 10.77 25.40 -6.92
CA ILE A 266 12.23 25.39 -6.88
C ILE A 266 12.80 24.78 -8.18
N PRO A 267 13.82 25.40 -8.80
CA PRO A 267 14.53 24.83 -9.95
C PRO A 267 15.03 23.41 -9.65
N ALA A 268 14.89 22.50 -10.62
CA ALA A 268 15.22 21.08 -10.41
C ALA A 268 16.64 20.84 -9.90
N LEU A 269 17.62 21.62 -10.38
CA LEU A 269 19.02 21.56 -9.97
C LEU A 269 19.26 21.97 -8.50
N GLU A 270 18.33 22.71 -7.90
CA GLU A 270 18.47 23.23 -6.53
C GLU A 270 17.69 22.42 -5.50
N ARG A 271 16.73 21.58 -5.92
CA ARG A 271 15.83 20.84 -5.02
C ARG A 271 16.58 19.97 -4.01
N GLN A 272 17.64 19.29 -4.45
CA GLN A 272 18.43 18.43 -3.56
C GLN A 272 19.17 19.25 -2.49
N GLN A 273 19.76 20.40 -2.86
CA GLN A 273 20.43 21.29 -1.92
C GLN A 273 19.45 21.87 -0.90
N VAL A 274 18.25 22.23 -1.35
CA VAL A 274 17.16 22.66 -0.46
C VAL A 274 16.81 21.57 0.56
N LEU A 275 16.69 20.31 0.13
CA LEU A 275 16.42 19.20 1.04
C LEU A 275 17.58 18.96 2.02
N THR A 276 18.84 19.15 1.60
CA THR A 276 20.00 19.13 2.50
C THR A 276 19.89 20.20 3.58
N TRP A 277 19.52 21.44 3.23
CA TRP A 277 19.27 22.48 4.22
C TRP A 277 18.14 22.11 5.18
N CYS A 278 17.03 21.57 4.66
CA CYS A 278 15.93 21.11 5.51
C CYS A 278 16.40 20.03 6.51
N GLN A 279 17.24 19.10 6.08
CA GLN A 279 17.82 18.06 6.95
C GLN A 279 18.71 18.67 8.03
N GLU A 280 19.62 19.59 7.67
CA GLU A 280 20.49 20.28 8.62
C GLU A 280 19.70 21.06 9.67
N ILE A 281 18.63 21.75 9.24
CA ILE A 281 17.75 22.52 10.12
C ILE A 281 16.97 21.57 11.04
N ALA A 282 16.33 20.54 10.49
CA ALA A 282 15.53 19.58 11.27
C ALA A 282 16.34 18.87 12.37
N ALA A 283 17.64 18.65 12.14
CA ALA A 283 18.53 18.03 13.13
C ALA A 283 18.78 18.91 14.38
N VAL A 284 18.63 20.22 14.28
CA VAL A 284 18.94 21.17 15.37
C VAL A 284 17.72 21.98 15.84
N SER A 285 16.71 22.14 14.99
CA SER A 285 15.46 22.83 15.26
C SER A 285 14.33 22.19 14.45
N PRO A 286 13.67 21.13 14.97
CA PRO A 286 12.55 20.48 14.30
C PRO A 286 11.40 21.44 13.99
N SER A 287 11.09 22.39 14.87
CA SER A 287 10.09 23.43 14.60
C SER A 287 10.51 24.38 13.48
N GLY A 288 11.79 24.76 13.44
CA GLY A 288 12.34 25.69 12.45
C GLY A 288 12.30 25.19 11.00
N VAL A 289 12.35 23.87 10.77
CA VAL A 289 12.31 23.34 9.38
C VAL A 289 10.98 23.64 8.69
N LEU A 290 9.87 23.61 9.43
CA LEU A 290 8.56 23.88 8.87
C LEU A 290 8.43 25.35 8.45
N ASP A 291 8.91 26.26 9.30
CA ASP A 291 8.92 27.69 9.02
C ASP A 291 9.86 28.03 7.86
N PHE A 292 11.03 27.40 7.82
CA PHE A 292 11.93 27.52 6.67
C PHE A 292 11.25 27.10 5.35
N VAL A 293 10.58 25.93 5.32
CA VAL A 293 9.88 25.45 4.10
C VAL A 293 8.74 26.38 3.70
N ARG A 294 8.02 27.00 4.64
CA ARG A 294 6.97 27.99 4.36
C ARG A 294 7.53 29.25 3.70
N HIS A 295 8.68 29.72 4.17
CA HIS A 295 9.30 30.95 3.66
C HIS A 295 10.26 30.73 2.50
N LEU A 296 10.58 29.47 2.17
CA LEU A 296 11.58 29.13 1.16
C LEU A 296 11.36 29.82 -0.21
N PRO A 297 10.13 29.88 -0.77
CA PRO A 297 9.93 30.57 -2.04
C PRO A 297 10.28 32.06 -1.99
N ASP A 298 10.01 32.74 -0.87
CA ASP A 298 10.40 34.14 -0.69
C ASP A 298 11.91 34.28 -0.52
N LEU A 299 12.51 33.41 0.31
CA LEU A 299 13.95 33.37 0.53
C LEU A 299 14.72 33.16 -0.77
N GLN A 300 14.27 32.24 -1.62
CA GLN A 300 14.88 31.97 -2.93
C GLN A 300 14.72 33.12 -3.92
N ARG A 301 13.60 33.86 -3.90
CA ARG A 301 13.46 35.09 -4.72
C ARG A 301 14.44 36.17 -4.28
N ARG A 302 14.72 36.28 -2.99
CA ARG A 302 15.57 37.32 -2.40
C ARG A 302 17.06 36.96 -2.43
N LEU A 303 17.38 35.68 -2.28
CA LEU A 303 18.72 35.12 -2.19
C LEU A 303 18.81 33.84 -3.05
N PRO A 304 18.81 33.95 -4.39
CA PRO A 304 18.73 32.79 -5.28
C PRO A 304 19.99 31.90 -5.22
N GLY A 305 19.76 30.59 -5.37
CA GLY A 305 20.79 29.58 -5.53
C GLY A 305 21.76 29.50 -4.34
N PRO A 306 23.08 29.46 -4.57
CA PRO A 306 24.06 29.24 -3.50
C PRO A 306 24.12 30.41 -2.50
N ARG A 307 23.49 31.55 -2.80
CA ARG A 307 23.46 32.72 -1.91
C ARG A 307 22.61 32.52 -0.66
N LEU A 308 21.70 31.54 -0.66
CA LEU A 308 20.92 31.20 0.53
C LEU A 308 21.75 30.40 1.56
N GLN A 309 22.82 29.72 1.13
CA GLN A 309 23.67 28.89 2.00
C GLN A 309 24.19 29.64 3.25
N PRO A 310 24.78 30.86 3.15
CA PRO A 310 25.30 31.56 4.33
C PRO A 310 24.21 31.96 5.33
N TRP A 311 23.00 32.24 4.83
CA TRP A 311 21.84 32.54 5.67
C TRP A 311 21.41 31.28 6.45
N VAL A 312 21.30 30.14 5.76
CA VAL A 312 21.01 28.84 6.40
C VAL A 312 22.08 28.48 7.44
N THR A 313 23.35 28.61 7.09
CA THR A 313 24.47 28.31 8.01
C THR A 313 24.42 29.16 9.28
N THR A 314 24.04 30.44 9.14
CA THR A 314 23.87 31.35 10.29
C THR A 314 22.72 30.88 11.19
N GLY A 315 21.56 30.55 10.61
CA GLY A 315 20.41 30.03 11.33
C GLY A 315 20.70 28.72 12.06
N VAL A 316 21.37 27.77 11.39
CA VAL A 316 21.77 26.48 11.98
C VAL A 316 22.76 26.70 13.14
N ALA A 317 23.74 27.59 12.99
CA ALA A 317 24.70 27.90 14.05
C ALA A 317 24.00 28.54 15.27
N LEU A 318 22.99 29.38 15.04
CA LEU A 318 22.18 29.95 16.10
C LEU A 318 21.33 28.88 16.80
N ALA A 319 20.63 28.04 16.04
CA ALA A 319 19.79 26.96 16.53
C ALA A 319 20.56 25.96 17.42
N ARG A 320 21.82 25.64 17.06
CA ARG A 320 22.70 24.78 17.88
C ARG A 320 23.02 25.37 19.26
N ARG A 321 23.03 26.70 19.38
CA ARG A 321 23.29 27.39 20.65
C ARG A 321 22.01 27.60 21.44
N ASN A 322 20.90 27.90 20.75
CA ASN A 322 19.59 28.10 21.33
C ASN A 322 18.50 27.76 20.30
N ALA A 323 17.73 26.71 20.58
CA ALA A 323 16.70 26.19 19.68
C ALA A 323 15.57 27.20 19.41
N GLU A 324 15.14 27.98 20.41
CA GLU A 324 14.10 29.01 20.25
C GLU A 324 14.59 30.16 19.39
N ALA A 325 15.83 30.61 19.59
CA ALA A 325 16.44 31.64 18.76
C ALA A 325 16.58 31.17 17.30
N GLY A 326 16.92 29.89 17.10
CA GLY A 326 16.92 29.26 15.79
C GLY A 326 15.54 29.22 15.14
N GLN A 327 14.50 28.86 15.90
CA GLN A 327 13.12 28.85 15.42
C GLN A 327 12.68 30.25 14.99
N ALA A 328 12.86 31.27 15.83
CA ALA A 328 12.52 32.66 15.50
C ALA A 328 13.32 33.18 14.29
N TYR A 329 14.54 32.68 14.07
CA TYR A 329 15.32 32.99 12.88
C TYR A 329 14.69 32.42 11.61
N PHE A 330 14.33 31.13 11.61
CA PHE A 330 13.73 30.47 10.45
C PHE A 330 12.28 30.92 10.19
N ALA A 331 11.57 31.38 11.21
CA ALA A 331 10.26 32.05 11.10
C ALA A 331 10.34 33.51 10.61
N LEU A 332 11.54 34.05 10.40
CA LEU A 332 11.78 35.46 10.02
C LEU A 332 11.31 36.49 11.07
N GLU A 333 11.15 36.06 12.32
CA GLU A 333 10.66 36.88 13.44
C GLU A 333 11.80 37.57 14.22
N SER A 334 13.05 37.15 14.02
CA SER A 334 14.21 37.75 14.68
C SER A 334 14.84 38.90 13.88
N ALA A 335 15.35 39.93 14.58
CA ALA A 335 16.14 41.00 13.98
C ALA A 335 17.38 40.44 13.25
N THR A 336 18.04 39.44 13.84
CA THR A 336 19.20 38.74 13.25
C THR A 336 18.89 38.12 11.88
N ALA A 337 17.69 37.57 11.68
CA ALA A 337 17.27 37.01 10.39
C ALA A 337 17.13 38.11 9.33
N GLN A 338 16.55 39.25 9.69
CA GLN A 338 16.36 40.39 8.81
C GLN A 338 17.71 41.05 8.44
N ASP A 339 18.57 41.27 9.43
CA ASP A 339 19.89 41.89 9.24
C ASP A 339 20.80 41.03 8.34
N SER A 340 20.85 39.72 8.60
CA SER A 340 21.60 38.77 7.77
C SER A 340 21.11 38.78 6.32
N MET A 341 19.80 38.80 6.12
CA MET A 341 19.21 38.84 4.78
C MET A 341 19.53 40.13 4.04
N GLN A 342 19.41 41.29 4.69
CA GLN A 342 19.76 42.59 4.10
C GLN A 342 21.26 42.67 3.74
N ALA A 343 22.13 42.18 4.61
CA ALA A 343 23.58 42.18 4.36
C ALA A 343 23.93 41.31 3.13
N LEU A 344 23.33 40.13 3.00
CA LEU A 344 23.55 39.23 1.86
C LEU A 344 22.96 39.78 0.56
N GLN A 345 21.85 40.54 0.62
CA GLN A 345 21.29 41.24 -0.54
C GLN A 345 22.22 42.34 -1.05
N LYS A 346 22.76 43.19 -0.14
CA LYS A 346 23.65 44.30 -0.49
C LYS A 346 24.98 43.87 -1.13
N ARG A 347 25.47 42.66 -0.85
CA ARG A 347 26.72 42.16 -1.48
C ARG A 347 26.63 42.03 -3.01
N VAL A 348 25.42 42.02 -3.58
CA VAL A 348 25.22 41.99 -5.05
C VAL A 348 25.38 43.37 -5.68
N THR A 349 24.89 44.42 -5.02
CA THR A 349 24.94 45.78 -5.57
C THR A 349 26.34 46.35 -5.72
N PHE A 350 27.37 45.70 -5.16
CA PHE A 350 28.77 46.15 -5.23
C PHE A 350 29.66 45.27 -6.12
N ALA A 351 29.14 44.16 -6.67
CA ALA A 351 29.90 43.22 -7.51
C ALA A 351 29.44 43.22 -8.99
N SER A 352 28.38 43.98 -9.30
CA SER A 352 27.98 44.43 -10.64
C SER A 352 28.48 45.84 -10.87
#